data_AF-A0A2S0RDY6-F1
#
_entry.id   AF-A0A2S0RDY6-F1
#
_cell.length_a   1.000
_cell.length_b   1.000
_cell.length_c   1.000
_cell.angle_alpha   90.00
_cell.angle_beta   90.00
_cell.angle_gamma   90.00
#
_symmetry.space_group_name_H-M   'P 1'
#
loop_
_entity.id
_entity.type
_entity.pdbx_description
1 polymer ?
#
loop_
_entity_poly.entity_id
_entity_poly.type
_entity_poly.pdbx_seq_one_letter_code
_entity_poly.pdbx_strand_id
1 'polypeptide(L)'
;MDAKDLYQSLSADNKRQLQQLAAEICEKYDRGDKAGQYKGRVVLFLGAAVNYHLSRPGFEGIYGKDDRPPLGNELNNYFIDALFAADTTTERSDYMKQERLPLSWVSQYYQETFSREAMVDKLAHAIDNKRTSPILNALAEMPFKYIVSTNYDHLFETALDRAIANGYKKGYKKGVYKPNRGDASEYTEDFGPDISAEMPFLYKLHGDIRDPFNEDGDYLPEKDAIVLTDEDYLHFILRMSQVSSNMERGLTDQRLDLYPIPQSINNAFSGLNRNTFLFVGYSLRDYNLRLIFKTALWKKNVDIFRALQKWSIDMKPDEVIKNIYIRDYKFSFIEDDIWSTVPYLYKEMFGKEMPL
;
A
#
# COMPACT_ATOMS: atom_id res chain seq x y z
N MET A 1 -13.65 13.53 -22.45
CA MET A 1 -12.38 13.57 -23.21
C MET A 1 -12.11 12.17 -23.74
N ASP A 2 -11.78 12.00 -25.03
CA ASP A 2 -11.38 10.68 -25.55
C ASP A 2 -10.07 10.32 -24.85
N ALA A 3 -9.91 9.10 -24.34
CA ALA A 3 -8.68 8.68 -23.69
C ALA A 3 -7.45 8.91 -24.58
N LYS A 4 -7.63 8.98 -25.91
CA LYS A 4 -6.61 9.45 -26.86
C LYS A 4 -5.93 10.77 -26.46
N ASP A 5 -6.66 11.75 -25.93
CA ASP A 5 -6.09 13.04 -25.56
C ASP A 5 -5.23 12.94 -24.28
N LEU A 6 -5.68 12.13 -23.31
CA LEU A 6 -4.90 11.80 -22.11
C LEU A 6 -3.58 11.13 -22.49
N TYR A 7 -3.63 10.18 -23.43
CA TYR A 7 -2.45 9.48 -23.94
C TYR A 7 -1.51 10.40 -24.71
N GLN A 8 -2.01 11.42 -25.39
CA GLN A 8 -1.14 12.37 -26.08
C GLN A 8 -0.29 13.20 -25.10
N SER A 9 -0.79 13.45 -23.88
CA SER A 9 -0.08 14.25 -22.86
C SER A 9 1.15 13.58 -22.26
N LEU A 10 1.24 12.24 -22.30
CA LEU A 10 2.39 11.51 -21.77
C LEU A 10 3.65 11.77 -22.60
N SER A 11 4.78 11.95 -21.93
CA SER A 11 6.09 12.06 -22.58
C SER A 11 6.42 10.78 -23.36
N ALA A 12 7.25 10.88 -24.40
CA ALA A 12 7.66 9.70 -25.19
C ALA A 12 8.39 8.65 -24.34
N ASP A 13 9.13 9.09 -23.31
CA ASP A 13 9.81 8.17 -22.39
C ASP A 13 8.81 7.47 -21.47
N ASN A 14 7.87 8.21 -20.86
CA ASN A 14 6.81 7.63 -20.03
C ASN A 14 5.98 6.63 -20.82
N LYS A 15 5.59 6.94 -22.07
CA LYS A 15 4.88 6.00 -22.96
C LYS A 15 5.65 4.70 -23.15
N ARG A 16 6.94 4.80 -23.48
CA ARG A 16 7.80 3.63 -23.69
C ARG A 16 7.91 2.78 -22.41
N GLN A 17 8.12 3.42 -21.27
CA GLN A 17 8.19 2.76 -19.97
C GLN A 17 6.86 2.07 -19.61
N LEU A 18 5.73 2.73 -19.86
CA LEU A 18 4.40 2.18 -19.61
C LEU A 18 4.08 0.99 -20.52
N GLN A 19 4.47 1.06 -21.80
CA GLN A 19 4.35 -0.08 -22.71
C GLN A 19 5.19 -1.27 -22.24
N GLN A 20 6.41 -1.02 -21.75
CA GLN A 20 7.27 -2.07 -21.17
C GLN A 20 6.63 -2.68 -19.92
N LEU A 21 6.12 -1.85 -19.01
CA LEU A 21 5.42 -2.31 -17.81
C LEU A 21 4.16 -3.13 -18.16
N ALA A 22 3.31 -2.64 -19.07
CA ALA A 22 2.12 -3.36 -19.51
C ALA A 22 2.49 -4.71 -20.14
N ALA A 23 3.48 -4.74 -21.03
CA ALA A 23 3.99 -5.97 -21.63
C ALA A 23 4.53 -6.94 -20.56
N GLU A 24 5.22 -6.44 -19.54
CA GLU A 24 5.72 -7.26 -18.43
C GLU A 24 4.58 -7.85 -17.59
N ILE A 25 3.54 -7.07 -17.28
CA ILE A 25 2.36 -7.55 -16.55
C ILE A 25 1.64 -8.62 -17.36
N CYS A 26 1.36 -8.36 -18.64
CA CYS A 26 0.73 -9.33 -19.54
C CYS A 26 1.57 -10.60 -19.67
N GLU A 27 2.88 -10.48 -19.90
CA GLU A 27 3.78 -11.64 -20.00
C GLU A 27 3.71 -12.51 -18.73
N LYS A 28 3.79 -11.88 -17.56
CA LYS A 28 3.78 -12.57 -16.26
C LYS A 28 2.43 -13.15 -15.90
N TYR A 29 1.35 -12.65 -16.50
CA TYR A 29 0.02 -13.23 -16.37
C TYR A 29 -0.20 -14.38 -17.37
N ASP A 30 0.10 -14.17 -18.65
CA ASP A 30 -0.22 -15.10 -19.73
C ASP A 30 0.68 -16.34 -19.71
N ARG A 31 2.01 -16.13 -19.59
CA ARG A 31 2.97 -17.22 -19.82
C ARG A 31 3.06 -18.21 -18.67
N GLY A 32 2.68 -17.84 -17.45
CA GLY A 32 2.96 -18.65 -16.26
C GLY A 32 4.40 -19.16 -16.26
N ASP A 33 4.66 -20.34 -15.70
CA ASP A 33 5.73 -21.22 -16.19
C ASP A 33 5.13 -22.29 -17.13
N LYS A 34 5.94 -23.27 -17.55
CA LYS A 34 5.47 -24.38 -18.41
C LYS A 34 4.29 -25.18 -17.82
N ALA A 35 4.02 -25.07 -16.51
CA ALA A 35 2.92 -25.72 -15.81
C ALA A 35 1.77 -24.76 -15.44
N GLY A 36 1.85 -23.48 -15.81
CA GLY A 36 0.87 -22.46 -15.42
C GLY A 36 0.88 -22.06 -13.93
N GLN A 37 1.86 -22.53 -13.14
CA GLN A 37 1.92 -22.36 -11.68
C GLN A 37 2.26 -20.93 -11.23
N TYR A 38 2.85 -20.11 -12.10
CA TYR A 38 3.34 -18.76 -11.74
C TYR A 38 2.72 -17.65 -12.58
N LYS A 39 1.40 -17.70 -12.78
CA LYS A 39 0.66 -16.54 -13.28
C LYS A 39 0.61 -15.44 -12.21
N GLY A 40 0.56 -14.18 -12.66
CA GLY A 40 0.38 -13.02 -11.78
C GLY A 40 1.62 -12.68 -10.95
N ARG A 41 2.83 -12.82 -11.49
CA ARG A 41 4.10 -12.51 -10.81
C ARG A 41 4.38 -11.01 -10.61
N VAL A 42 3.34 -10.20 -10.56
CA VAL A 42 3.42 -8.78 -10.25
C VAL A 42 2.82 -8.58 -8.88
N VAL A 43 3.66 -8.10 -7.95
CA VAL A 43 3.27 -7.72 -6.60
C VAL A 43 2.93 -6.24 -6.63
N LEU A 44 1.67 -5.92 -6.34
CA LEU A 44 1.19 -4.54 -6.25
C LEU A 44 1.38 -4.02 -4.84
N PHE A 45 2.02 -2.87 -4.71
CA PHE A 45 2.12 -2.11 -3.47
C PHE A 45 1.28 -0.84 -3.60
N LEU A 46 0.30 -0.69 -2.71
CA LEU A 46 -0.59 0.47 -2.62
C LEU A 46 -0.26 1.34 -1.40
N GLY A 47 -0.05 2.63 -1.65
CA GLY A 47 0.11 3.66 -0.61
C GLY A 47 -1.03 4.68 -0.66
N ALA A 48 -1.09 5.58 0.32
CA ALA A 48 -2.25 6.44 0.54
C ALA A 48 -2.58 7.35 -0.65
N ALA A 49 -1.56 7.74 -1.43
CA ALA A 49 -1.75 8.61 -2.58
C ALA A 49 -2.40 7.90 -3.79
N VAL A 50 -2.68 6.59 -3.74
CA VAL A 50 -3.48 5.91 -4.77
C VAL A 50 -4.90 6.49 -4.85
N ASN A 51 -5.37 7.07 -3.75
CA ASN A 51 -6.64 7.77 -3.66
C ASN A 51 -6.54 9.24 -4.04
N TYR A 52 -5.36 9.76 -4.38
CA TYR A 52 -5.20 11.18 -4.68
C TYR A 52 -5.61 11.49 -6.11
N HIS A 53 -6.47 12.49 -6.29
CA HIS A 53 -6.85 13.01 -7.60
C HIS A 53 -6.44 14.47 -7.73
N LEU A 54 -5.63 14.75 -8.75
CA LEU A 54 -5.45 16.10 -9.26
C LEU A 54 -6.54 16.34 -10.28
N SER A 55 -7.38 17.35 -10.05
CA SER A 55 -8.41 17.75 -11.01
C SER A 55 -7.77 17.92 -12.38
N ARG A 56 -7.99 16.96 -13.26
CA ARG A 56 -7.45 16.94 -14.62
C ARG A 56 -8.59 17.05 -15.64
N PRO A 57 -8.31 17.68 -16.80
CA PRO A 57 -9.18 17.61 -17.95
C PRO A 57 -9.62 16.18 -18.28
N GLY A 58 -10.93 15.94 -18.31
CA GLY A 58 -11.54 14.64 -18.58
C GLY A 58 -11.94 13.83 -17.34
N PHE A 59 -11.46 14.20 -16.14
CA PHE A 59 -11.81 13.56 -14.87
C PHE A 59 -12.47 14.52 -13.87
N GLU A 60 -12.86 15.72 -14.31
CA GLU A 60 -13.47 16.71 -13.43
C GLU A 60 -14.75 16.18 -12.77
N GLY A 61 -14.83 16.35 -11.46
CA GLY A 61 -15.99 15.94 -10.67
C GLY A 61 -16.16 14.42 -10.49
N ILE A 62 -15.31 13.59 -11.10
CA ILE A 62 -15.44 12.12 -10.99
C ILE A 62 -15.07 11.63 -9.60
N TYR A 63 -14.03 12.20 -9.00
CA TYR A 63 -13.53 11.81 -7.69
C TYR A 63 -12.98 13.02 -6.94
N GLY A 64 -13.78 13.55 -6.02
CA GLY A 64 -13.50 14.79 -5.31
C GLY A 64 -12.62 14.62 -4.08
N LYS A 65 -12.29 15.73 -3.44
CA LYS A 65 -11.58 15.74 -2.15
C LYS A 65 -12.39 15.05 -1.05
N ASP A 66 -13.70 15.23 -1.04
CA ASP A 66 -14.58 14.68 -0.01
C ASP A 66 -14.79 13.17 -0.16
N ASP A 67 -14.69 12.66 -1.39
CA ASP A 67 -14.81 11.24 -1.74
C ASP A 67 -13.63 10.40 -1.27
N ARG A 68 -12.45 11.01 -1.08
CA ARG A 68 -11.21 10.28 -0.79
C ARG A 68 -10.77 10.41 0.68
N PRO A 69 -9.94 9.49 1.17
CA PRO A 69 -9.23 9.69 2.42
C PRO A 69 -8.31 10.93 2.30
N PRO A 70 -8.07 11.65 3.42
CA PRO A 70 -7.09 12.72 3.47
C PRO A 70 -5.68 12.19 3.15
N LEU A 71 -4.88 13.03 2.50
CA LEU A 71 -3.43 12.80 2.40
C LEU A 71 -2.78 12.87 3.78
N GLY A 72 -1.55 12.36 3.92
CA GLY A 72 -0.84 12.37 5.21
C GLY A 72 -0.72 13.75 5.87
N ASN A 73 -0.50 14.82 5.08
CA ASN A 73 -0.48 16.20 5.58
C ASN A 73 -1.89 16.74 5.94
N GLU A 74 -2.92 16.35 5.18
CA GLU A 74 -4.31 16.72 5.47
C GLU A 74 -4.78 16.02 6.76
N LEU A 75 -4.43 14.75 6.93
CA LEU A 75 -4.71 13.96 8.13
C LEU A 75 -3.95 14.52 9.34
N ASN A 76 -2.70 14.91 9.17
CA ASN A 76 -1.92 15.56 10.22
C ASN A 76 -2.60 16.83 10.72
N ASN A 77 -3.03 17.70 9.80
CA ASN A 77 -3.76 18.92 10.16
C ASN A 77 -5.08 18.60 10.85
N TYR A 78 -5.79 17.56 10.41
CA TYR A 78 -7.04 17.10 11.03
C TYR A 78 -6.85 16.67 12.50
N PHE A 79 -5.74 15.98 12.83
CA PHE A 79 -5.40 15.65 14.21
C PHE A 79 -5.01 16.91 15.03
N ILE A 80 -4.22 17.82 14.46
CA ILE A 80 -3.84 19.09 15.12
C ILE A 80 -5.08 19.92 15.45
N ASP A 81 -6.00 20.07 14.49
CA ASP A 81 -7.24 20.83 14.69
C ASP A 81 -8.08 20.26 15.82
N ALA A 82 -8.09 18.93 15.95
CA ALA A 82 -8.82 18.27 17.01
C ALA A 82 -8.14 18.36 18.39
N LEU A 83 -6.80 18.38 18.44
CA LEU A 83 -6.04 18.59 19.69
C LEU A 83 -6.37 19.91 20.36
N PHE A 84 -6.55 20.96 19.55
CA PHE A 84 -6.74 22.33 20.01
C PHE A 84 -8.16 22.85 19.80
N ALA A 85 -9.14 21.97 19.60
CA ALA A 85 -10.53 22.37 19.35
C ALA A 85 -11.15 23.17 20.52
N ALA A 86 -10.64 22.99 21.74
CA ALA A 86 -11.07 23.71 22.94
C ALA A 86 -10.24 24.99 23.23
N ASP A 87 -9.15 25.21 22.48
CA ASP A 87 -8.31 26.40 22.68
C ASP A 87 -9.07 27.64 22.18
N THR A 88 -8.91 28.75 22.91
CA THR A 88 -9.54 30.03 22.54
C THR A 88 -8.75 30.80 21.47
N THR A 89 -7.54 30.32 21.13
CA THR A 89 -6.65 30.90 20.11
C THR A 89 -6.09 29.81 19.20
N THR A 90 -5.67 30.18 17.98
CA THR A 90 -5.09 29.24 17.01
C THR A 90 -3.56 29.18 17.04
N GLU A 91 -2.91 29.90 17.97
CA GLU A 91 -1.46 30.10 17.98
C GLU A 91 -0.70 28.76 18.03
N ARG A 92 -1.13 27.84 18.91
CA ARG A 92 -0.49 26.51 19.05
C ARG A 92 -0.75 25.61 17.85
N SER A 93 -1.99 25.58 17.34
CA SER A 93 -2.33 24.77 16.16
C SER A 93 -1.58 25.27 14.92
N ASP A 94 -1.47 26.58 14.74
CA ASP A 94 -0.80 27.20 13.61
C ASP A 94 0.70 26.97 13.68
N TYR A 95 1.29 27.09 14.87
CA TYR A 95 2.69 26.74 15.11
C TYR A 95 2.99 25.29 14.69
N MET A 96 2.22 24.31 15.20
CA MET A 96 2.45 22.91 14.87
C MET A 96 2.30 22.59 13.38
N LYS A 97 1.34 23.24 12.70
CA LYS A 97 1.17 23.10 11.23
C LYS A 97 2.34 23.70 10.47
N GLN A 98 2.85 24.85 10.91
CA GLN A 98 4.00 25.53 10.30
C GLN A 98 5.29 24.75 10.45
N GLU A 99 5.51 24.13 11.62
CA GLU A 99 6.65 23.25 11.89
C GLU A 99 6.63 21.94 11.08
N ARG A 100 5.48 21.61 10.45
CA ARG A 100 5.29 20.41 9.62
C ARG A 100 5.69 19.13 10.38
N LEU A 101 5.25 19.04 11.62
CA LEU A 101 5.53 17.89 12.48
C LEU A 101 5.05 16.59 11.82
N PRO A 102 5.79 15.47 11.95
CA PRO A 102 5.39 14.19 11.37
C PRO A 102 4.04 13.71 11.92
N LEU A 103 3.24 13.07 11.05
CA LEU A 103 1.96 12.50 11.44
C LEU A 103 2.08 11.51 12.60
N SER A 104 3.14 10.71 12.66
CA SER A 104 3.36 9.74 13.72
C SER A 104 3.54 10.39 15.09
N TRP A 105 4.29 11.49 15.14
CA TRP A 105 4.50 12.28 16.35
C TRP A 105 3.20 12.97 16.79
N VAL A 106 2.48 13.60 15.86
CA VAL A 106 1.20 14.27 16.17
C VAL A 106 0.17 13.25 16.67
N SER A 107 0.13 12.06 16.08
CA SER A 107 -0.76 10.99 16.49
C SER A 107 -0.38 10.44 17.87
N GLN A 108 0.92 10.29 18.16
CA GLN A 108 1.39 9.96 19.51
C GLN A 108 0.93 11.01 20.52
N TYR A 109 1.11 12.30 20.21
CA TYR A 109 0.68 13.37 21.10
C TYR A 109 -0.85 13.38 21.31
N TYR A 110 -1.62 13.07 20.26
CA TYR A 110 -3.07 12.87 20.37
C TYR A 110 -3.43 11.73 21.32
N GLN A 111 -2.78 10.58 21.16
CA GLN A 111 -2.99 9.41 22.00
C GLN A 111 -2.68 9.69 23.48
N GLU A 112 -1.55 10.36 23.77
CA GLU A 112 -1.16 10.72 25.15
C GLU A 112 -2.10 11.76 25.78
N THR A 113 -2.70 12.63 24.95
CA THR A 113 -3.62 13.68 25.43
C THR A 113 -5.02 13.13 25.70
N PHE A 114 -5.50 12.20 24.86
CA PHE A 114 -6.84 11.65 24.93
C PHE A 114 -6.81 10.17 25.31
N SER A 115 -6.72 9.29 24.31
CA SER A 115 -6.54 7.84 24.49
C SER A 115 -6.22 7.20 23.13
N ARG A 116 -5.84 5.91 23.15
CA ARG A 116 -5.68 5.11 21.93
C ARG A 116 -6.99 4.98 21.16
N GLU A 117 -8.06 4.62 21.86
CA GLU A 117 -9.42 4.53 21.32
C GLU A 117 -9.82 5.83 20.61
N ALA A 118 -9.71 6.98 21.30
CA ALA A 118 -10.07 8.27 20.73
C ALA A 118 -9.23 8.61 19.48
N MET A 119 -7.95 8.23 19.45
CA MET A 119 -7.09 8.43 18.28
C MET A 119 -7.54 7.55 17.09
N VAL A 120 -7.85 6.27 17.33
CA VAL A 120 -8.30 5.34 16.29
C VAL A 120 -9.69 5.72 15.80
N ASP A 121 -10.61 6.11 16.68
CA ASP A 121 -11.90 6.70 16.33
C ASP A 121 -11.72 7.92 15.44
N LYS A 122 -10.80 8.81 15.81
CA LYS A 122 -10.54 10.02 15.05
C LYS A 122 -10.01 9.71 13.66
N LEU A 123 -9.14 8.71 13.54
CA LEU A 123 -8.68 8.19 12.26
C LEU A 123 -9.86 7.62 11.45
N ALA A 124 -10.71 6.78 12.07
CA ALA A 124 -11.86 6.17 11.43
C ALA A 124 -12.82 7.22 10.86
N HIS A 125 -13.14 8.26 11.63
CA HIS A 125 -13.97 9.38 11.17
C HIS A 125 -13.39 10.10 9.94
N ALA A 126 -12.06 10.16 9.80
CA ALA A 126 -11.42 10.83 8.69
C ALA A 126 -11.41 10.00 7.40
N ILE A 127 -11.40 8.66 7.51
CA ILE A 127 -11.11 7.76 6.38
C ILE A 127 -12.22 6.75 6.07
N ASP A 128 -13.10 6.45 7.02
CA ASP A 128 -14.26 5.59 6.77
C ASP A 128 -15.34 6.38 6.02
N ASN A 129 -16.25 5.66 5.34
CA ASN A 129 -17.29 6.24 4.48
C ASN A 129 -16.78 7.02 3.25
N LYS A 130 -15.57 6.71 2.78
CA LYS A 130 -15.03 7.22 1.52
C LYS A 130 -15.51 6.36 0.34
N ARG A 131 -15.43 6.92 -0.87
CA ARG A 131 -15.84 6.26 -2.10
C ARG A 131 -14.62 5.63 -2.78
N THR A 132 -14.76 4.46 -3.39
CA THR A 132 -13.69 3.87 -4.19
C THR A 132 -13.48 4.66 -5.48
N SER A 133 -12.22 4.96 -5.82
CA SER A 133 -11.87 5.66 -7.05
C SER A 133 -11.93 4.75 -8.30
N PRO A 134 -12.13 5.31 -9.51
CA PRO A 134 -11.95 4.60 -10.79
C PRO A 134 -10.59 3.91 -10.91
N ILE A 135 -9.54 4.55 -10.39
CA ILE A 135 -8.18 4.01 -10.38
C ILE A 135 -8.09 2.72 -9.57
N LEU A 136 -8.72 2.68 -8.39
CA LEU A 136 -8.76 1.45 -7.59
C LEU A 136 -9.58 0.36 -8.28
N ASN A 137 -10.72 0.69 -8.89
CA ASN A 137 -11.51 -0.27 -9.67
C ASN A 137 -10.67 -0.88 -10.81
N ALA A 138 -9.95 -0.05 -11.56
CA ALA A 138 -9.07 -0.50 -12.64
C ALA A 138 -7.95 -1.42 -12.14
N LEU A 139 -7.27 -1.06 -11.04
CA LEU A 139 -6.22 -1.87 -10.43
C LEU A 139 -6.77 -3.19 -9.85
N ALA A 140 -7.99 -3.19 -9.30
CA ALA A 140 -8.64 -4.38 -8.76
C ALA A 140 -9.01 -5.39 -9.84
N GLU A 141 -9.26 -4.95 -11.08
CA GLU A 141 -9.51 -5.83 -12.22
C GLU A 141 -8.23 -6.43 -12.83
N MET A 142 -7.07 -5.80 -12.60
CA MET A 142 -5.77 -6.30 -13.08
C MET A 142 -5.32 -7.58 -12.35
N PRO A 143 -4.48 -8.43 -12.97
CA PRO A 143 -4.16 -9.76 -12.49
C PRO A 143 -2.98 -9.78 -11.51
N PHE A 144 -3.05 -8.99 -10.45
CA PHE A 144 -2.08 -9.01 -9.36
C PHE A 144 -2.35 -10.18 -8.43
N LYS A 145 -1.32 -10.98 -8.12
CA LYS A 145 -1.41 -12.13 -7.21
C LYS A 145 -1.25 -11.72 -5.75
N TYR A 146 -0.30 -10.83 -5.48
CA TYR A 146 -0.03 -10.29 -4.16
C TYR A 146 -0.27 -8.80 -4.19
N ILE A 147 -1.00 -8.31 -3.19
CA ILE A 147 -1.37 -6.91 -3.06
C ILE A 147 -1.05 -6.52 -1.63
N VAL A 148 -0.18 -5.52 -1.48
CA VAL A 148 0.30 -5.06 -0.18
C VAL A 148 -0.11 -3.61 -0.01
N SER A 149 -0.84 -3.30 1.05
CA SER A 149 -1.34 -1.96 1.32
C SER A 149 -0.84 -1.46 2.66
N THR A 150 -0.48 -0.17 2.73
CA THR A 150 -0.27 0.56 3.99
C THR A 150 -1.47 1.45 4.34
N ASN A 151 -2.54 1.38 3.55
CA ASN A 151 -3.76 2.14 3.79
C ASN A 151 -4.63 1.40 4.80
N TYR A 152 -5.19 2.16 5.74
CA TYR A 152 -6.10 1.62 6.76
C TYR A 152 -7.53 1.43 6.23
N ASP A 153 -7.92 2.19 5.20
CA ASP A 153 -9.27 2.21 4.61
C ASP A 153 -9.64 0.90 3.87
N HIS A 154 -10.91 0.77 3.51
CA HIS A 154 -11.49 -0.40 2.82
C HIS A 154 -11.73 -0.21 1.32
N LEU A 155 -11.13 0.81 0.71
CA LEU A 155 -11.52 1.21 -0.64
C LEU A 155 -11.06 0.21 -1.70
N PHE A 156 -9.94 -0.47 -1.49
CA PHE A 156 -9.45 -1.46 -2.43
C PHE A 156 -10.16 -2.81 -2.29
N GLU A 157 -10.55 -3.20 -1.08
CA GLU A 157 -11.46 -4.31 -0.79
C GLU A 157 -12.78 -4.11 -1.52
N THR A 158 -13.37 -2.92 -1.37
CA THR A 158 -14.59 -2.53 -2.08
C THR A 158 -14.39 -2.57 -3.61
N ALA A 159 -13.21 -2.21 -4.11
CA ALA A 159 -12.87 -2.31 -5.54
C ALA A 159 -12.80 -3.77 -6.02
N LEU A 160 -12.22 -4.66 -5.22
CA LEU A 160 -12.17 -6.10 -5.48
C LEU A 160 -13.59 -6.69 -5.49
N ASP A 161 -14.41 -6.38 -4.49
CA ASP A 161 -15.81 -6.84 -4.42
C ASP A 161 -16.61 -6.40 -5.65
N ARG A 162 -16.41 -5.15 -6.11
CA ARG A 162 -17.02 -4.65 -7.35
C ARG A 162 -16.55 -5.39 -8.60
N ALA A 163 -15.25 -5.69 -8.70
CA ALA A 163 -14.74 -6.49 -9.82
C ALA A 163 -15.42 -7.87 -9.86
N ILE A 164 -15.59 -8.52 -8.71
CA ILE A 164 -16.30 -9.80 -8.59
C ILE A 164 -17.76 -9.66 -9.03
N ALA A 165 -18.46 -8.64 -8.54
CA ALA A 165 -19.85 -8.36 -8.90
C ALA A 165 -20.03 -8.06 -10.41
N ASN A 166 -19.02 -7.46 -11.05
CA ASN A 166 -18.98 -7.18 -12.49
C ASN A 166 -18.62 -8.41 -13.34
N GLY A 167 -18.54 -9.61 -12.73
CA GLY A 167 -18.34 -10.87 -13.44
C GLY A 167 -16.88 -11.22 -13.72
N TYR A 168 -15.92 -10.49 -13.14
CA TYR A 168 -14.53 -10.96 -13.13
C TYR A 168 -14.44 -12.22 -12.28
N LYS A 169 -13.80 -13.26 -12.81
CA LYS A 169 -13.56 -14.53 -12.09
C LYS A 169 -12.46 -14.32 -11.04
N LYS A 170 -12.80 -13.58 -9.99
CA LYS A 170 -11.89 -13.18 -8.92
C LYS A 170 -12.51 -13.49 -7.56
N GLY A 171 -11.66 -13.72 -6.58
CA GLY A 171 -11.94 -13.67 -5.15
C GLY A 171 -10.81 -12.88 -4.49
N TYR A 172 -10.70 -12.91 -3.17
CA TYR A 172 -9.45 -12.52 -2.50
C TYR A 172 -9.38 -13.13 -1.11
N LYS A 173 -8.17 -13.28 -0.60
CA LYS A 173 -7.91 -13.51 0.82
C LYS A 173 -7.36 -12.21 1.40
N LYS A 174 -7.89 -11.79 2.56
CA LYS A 174 -7.43 -10.63 3.32
C LYS A 174 -6.60 -11.13 4.49
N GLY A 175 -5.48 -10.47 4.75
CA GLY A 175 -4.71 -10.62 5.98
C GLY A 175 -4.30 -9.25 6.49
N VAL A 176 -4.22 -9.12 7.81
CA VAL A 176 -3.90 -7.86 8.48
C VAL A 176 -2.73 -8.10 9.41
N TYR A 177 -1.82 -7.14 9.49
CA TYR A 177 -0.73 -7.15 10.47
C TYR A 177 -1.29 -7.30 11.89
N LYS A 178 -0.66 -8.13 12.72
CA LYS A 178 -1.05 -8.31 14.13
C LYS A 178 0.13 -7.97 15.03
N PRO A 179 0.07 -6.92 15.88
CA PRO A 179 1.25 -6.42 16.59
C PRO A 179 1.76 -7.29 17.74
N ASN A 180 1.05 -8.35 18.14
CA ASN A 180 1.42 -9.25 19.25
C ASN A 180 1.79 -8.50 20.54
N ARG A 181 0.87 -7.65 21.01
CA ARG A 181 1.06 -6.81 22.22
C ARG A 181 0.86 -7.56 23.55
N GLY A 182 0.70 -8.89 23.53
CA GLY A 182 0.50 -9.73 24.72
C GLY A 182 1.14 -11.11 24.63
N ASP A 183 0.84 -12.00 25.58
CA ASP A 183 1.35 -13.38 25.64
C ASP A 183 0.83 -14.30 24.50
N ALA A 184 -0.16 -13.83 23.73
CA ALA A 184 -0.66 -14.54 22.56
C ALA A 184 0.31 -14.32 21.37
N SER A 185 1.05 -15.38 21.04
CA SER A 185 1.87 -15.45 19.82
C SER A 185 0.96 -15.57 18.59
N GLU A 186 0.30 -14.49 18.20
CA GLU A 186 -0.46 -14.52 16.94
C GLU A 186 0.50 -14.50 15.76
N TYR A 187 0.42 -15.54 14.93
CA TYR A 187 1.24 -15.65 13.74
C TYR A 187 0.72 -14.71 12.66
N THR A 188 1.63 -14.21 11.83
CA THR A 188 1.24 -13.46 10.64
C THR A 188 0.53 -14.40 9.69
N GLU A 189 -0.71 -14.06 9.33
CA GLU A 189 -1.53 -14.87 8.45
C GLU A 189 -0.86 -15.03 7.08
N ASP A 190 -0.76 -16.29 6.64
CA ASP A 190 -0.21 -16.62 5.34
C ASP A 190 -1.03 -17.74 4.70
N PHE A 191 -1.49 -17.48 3.48
CA PHE A 191 -2.34 -18.37 2.73
C PHE A 191 -1.55 -19.24 1.73
N GLY A 192 -0.23 -19.05 1.64
CA GLY A 192 0.69 -19.94 0.94
C GLY A 192 0.31 -20.25 -0.53
N PRO A 193 0.15 -21.53 -0.90
CA PRO A 193 -0.01 -21.95 -2.29
C PRO A 193 -1.36 -21.60 -2.92
N ASP A 194 -2.38 -21.29 -2.11
CA ASP A 194 -3.74 -21.02 -2.60
C ASP A 194 -3.91 -19.67 -3.30
N ILE A 195 -2.84 -18.86 -3.35
CA ILE A 195 -2.87 -17.51 -3.87
C ILE A 195 -2.60 -17.51 -5.38
N SER A 196 -3.45 -16.86 -6.16
CA SER A 196 -3.33 -16.69 -7.62
C SER A 196 -3.79 -15.29 -8.05
N ALA A 197 -3.78 -14.99 -9.36
CA ALA A 197 -4.32 -13.73 -9.86
C ALA A 197 -5.87 -13.67 -9.75
N GLU A 198 -6.51 -14.83 -9.79
CA GLU A 198 -7.95 -15.03 -9.58
C GLU A 198 -8.31 -15.12 -8.09
N MET A 199 -7.36 -15.47 -7.23
CA MET A 199 -7.51 -15.46 -5.77
C MET A 199 -6.34 -14.71 -5.12
N PRO A 200 -6.22 -13.39 -5.32
CA PRO A 200 -5.15 -12.60 -4.76
C PRO A 200 -5.14 -12.60 -3.24
N PHE A 201 -3.95 -12.37 -2.69
CA PHE A 201 -3.76 -12.06 -1.29
C PHE A 201 -3.59 -10.55 -1.11
N LEU A 202 -4.57 -9.91 -0.49
CA LEU A 202 -4.48 -8.54 0.01
C LEU A 202 -3.96 -8.55 1.45
N TYR A 203 -2.78 -7.98 1.67
CA TYR A 203 -2.18 -7.86 2.99
C TYR A 203 -2.04 -6.40 3.42
N LYS A 204 -2.59 -6.06 4.60
CA LYS A 204 -2.56 -4.71 5.16
C LYS A 204 -1.50 -4.59 6.24
N LEU A 205 -0.41 -3.88 5.91
CA LEU A 205 0.77 -3.77 6.75
C LEU A 205 0.58 -2.89 7.99
N HIS A 206 -0.25 -1.86 7.89
CA HIS A 206 -0.44 -0.87 8.97
C HIS A 206 -1.77 -1.06 9.71
N GLY A 207 -2.37 -2.25 9.58
CA GLY A 207 -3.65 -2.55 10.18
C GLY A 207 -4.83 -2.19 9.30
N ASP A 208 -6.01 -2.33 9.89
CA ASP A 208 -7.29 -2.13 9.26
C ASP A 208 -8.19 -1.30 10.19
N ILE A 209 -8.87 -0.29 9.65
CA ILE A 209 -9.62 0.65 10.47
C ILE A 209 -10.89 0.08 11.09
N ARG A 210 -11.47 -1.01 10.57
CA ARG A 210 -12.68 -1.61 11.19
C ARG A 210 -12.38 -2.80 12.09
N ASP A 211 -11.22 -3.43 11.96
CA ASP A 211 -10.80 -4.53 12.85
C ASP A 211 -10.82 -4.18 14.35
N PRO A 212 -10.42 -2.96 14.80
CA PRO A 212 -10.47 -2.60 16.22
C PRO A 212 -11.88 -2.29 16.73
N PHE A 213 -12.95 -2.51 15.95
CA PHE A 213 -14.33 -2.23 16.39
C PHE A 213 -15.21 -3.49 16.29
N ASN A 214 -16.14 -3.66 17.22
CA ASN A 214 -17.20 -4.67 17.12
C ASN A 214 -18.37 -4.17 16.23
N GLU A 215 -19.42 -4.99 16.08
CA GLU A 215 -20.61 -4.62 15.30
C GLU A 215 -21.40 -3.45 15.91
N ASP A 216 -21.28 -3.24 17.22
CA ASP A 216 -21.90 -2.13 17.96
C ASP A 216 -21.06 -0.84 17.88
N GLY A 217 -19.86 -0.90 17.30
CA GLY A 217 -18.92 0.21 17.18
C GLY A 217 -18.03 0.42 18.41
N ASP A 218 -18.01 -0.50 19.38
CA ASP A 218 -17.13 -0.43 20.53
C ASP A 218 -15.69 -0.81 20.14
N TYR A 219 -14.74 -0.06 20.69
CA TYR A 219 -13.32 -0.33 20.49
C TYR A 219 -12.84 -1.58 21.24
N LEU A 220 -12.07 -2.42 20.53
CA LEU A 220 -11.53 -3.70 20.97
C LEU A 220 -9.99 -3.64 20.95
N PRO A 221 -9.33 -3.30 22.08
CA PRO A 221 -7.88 -3.13 22.14
C PRO A 221 -7.08 -4.35 21.67
N GLU A 222 -7.61 -5.57 21.90
CA GLU A 222 -6.99 -6.83 21.51
C GLU A 222 -6.94 -7.05 19.99
N LYS A 223 -7.78 -6.32 19.23
CA LYS A 223 -7.81 -6.35 17.77
C LYS A 223 -7.13 -5.15 17.13
N ASP A 224 -6.60 -4.21 17.92
CA ASP A 224 -5.94 -3.02 17.39
C ASP A 224 -4.59 -3.37 16.75
N ALA A 225 -4.61 -3.33 15.42
CA ALA A 225 -3.47 -3.53 14.54
C ALA A 225 -2.90 -2.24 13.94
N ILE A 226 -3.43 -1.08 14.31
CA ILE A 226 -3.12 0.19 13.64
C ILE A 226 -1.67 0.60 13.92
N VAL A 227 -0.91 0.85 12.84
CA VAL A 227 0.46 1.37 12.92
C VAL A 227 0.49 2.84 12.51
N LEU A 228 0.38 3.75 13.47
CA LEU A 228 0.29 5.19 13.19
C LEU A 228 1.27 6.02 14.02
N THR A 229 1.42 5.73 15.31
CA THR A 229 2.28 6.48 16.24
C THR A 229 3.75 6.08 16.13
N ASP A 230 4.67 6.90 16.65
CA ASP A 230 6.10 6.56 16.67
C ASP A 230 6.35 5.23 17.41
N GLU A 231 5.67 4.98 18.54
CA GLU A 231 5.76 3.71 19.26
C GLU A 231 5.22 2.53 18.44
N ASP A 232 4.12 2.70 17.70
CA ASP A 232 3.62 1.65 16.81
C ASP A 232 4.66 1.27 15.76
N TYR A 233 5.31 2.26 15.14
CA TYR A 233 6.36 2.04 14.15
C TYR A 233 7.58 1.35 14.76
N LEU A 234 7.99 1.74 15.97
CA LEU A 234 9.08 1.07 16.70
C LEU A 234 8.75 -0.40 16.94
N HIS A 235 7.55 -0.72 17.45
CA HIS A 235 7.11 -2.10 17.64
C HIS A 235 7.07 -2.90 16.33
N PHE A 236 6.58 -2.29 15.24
CA PHE A 236 6.57 -2.90 13.91
C PHE A 236 8.00 -3.22 13.42
N ILE A 237 8.95 -2.30 13.58
CA ILE A 237 10.38 -2.49 13.25
C ILE A 237 10.98 -3.62 14.09
N LEU A 238 10.71 -3.64 15.39
CA LEU A 238 11.24 -4.67 16.30
C LEU A 238 10.76 -6.07 15.91
N ARG A 239 9.50 -6.24 15.49
CA ARG A 239 9.04 -7.54 14.96
C ARG A 239 9.76 -7.95 13.68
N MET A 240 10.13 -7.00 12.82
CA MET A 240 10.92 -7.32 11.63
C MET A 240 12.33 -7.82 11.95
N SER A 241 12.93 -7.42 13.07
CA SER A 241 14.28 -7.84 13.45
C SER A 241 14.32 -9.18 14.21
N GLN A 242 13.22 -9.56 14.87
CA GLN A 242 13.09 -10.80 15.66
C GLN A 242 13.28 -12.10 14.84
N VAL A 243 13.11 -12.05 13.52
CA VAL A 243 13.39 -13.16 12.57
C VAL A 243 14.79 -13.72 12.72
N SER A 244 15.76 -12.85 13.02
CA SER A 244 17.16 -13.26 13.17
C SER A 244 17.37 -14.27 14.31
N SER A 245 16.58 -14.17 15.38
CA SER A 245 16.75 -14.97 16.59
C SER A 245 16.09 -16.36 16.51
N ASN A 246 14.97 -16.51 15.81
CA ASN A 246 14.27 -17.80 15.70
C ASN A 246 14.99 -18.75 14.72
N MET A 247 15.49 -18.25 13.59
CA MET A 247 16.32 -19.03 12.66
C MET A 247 17.66 -19.44 13.29
N GLU A 248 18.31 -18.57 14.07
CA GLU A 248 19.57 -18.88 14.77
C GLU A 248 19.42 -19.93 15.87
N ARG A 249 18.21 -20.11 16.41
CA ARG A 249 17.88 -21.12 17.43
C ARG A 249 17.51 -22.49 16.85
N GLY A 250 17.58 -22.68 15.53
CA GLY A 250 17.25 -23.95 14.89
C GLY A 250 15.77 -24.32 14.96
N LEU A 251 14.90 -23.35 15.30
CA LEU A 251 13.45 -23.51 15.24
C LEU A 251 13.06 -23.48 13.75
N THR A 252 12.97 -24.68 13.16
CA THR A 252 12.71 -24.91 11.72
C THR A 252 11.23 -24.96 11.39
N ASP A 253 10.35 -24.78 12.38
CA ASP A 253 8.93 -24.72 12.12
C ASP A 253 8.61 -23.36 11.47
N GLN A 254 8.48 -23.37 10.14
CA GLN A 254 8.12 -22.23 9.30
C GLN A 254 6.79 -21.57 9.72
N ARG A 255 6.04 -22.20 10.64
CA ARG A 255 4.80 -21.70 11.23
C ARG A 255 5.03 -20.71 12.39
N LEU A 256 6.27 -20.52 12.85
CA LEU A 256 6.59 -19.71 14.04
C LEU A 256 7.12 -18.29 13.75
N ASP A 257 6.94 -17.80 12.53
CA ASP A 257 7.48 -16.49 12.16
C ASP A 257 6.60 -15.36 12.72
N LEU A 258 7.13 -14.70 13.75
CA LEU A 258 6.69 -13.39 14.25
C LEU A 258 6.95 -12.25 13.24
N TYR A 259 7.38 -12.58 12.01
CA TYR A 259 7.69 -11.61 10.99
C TYR A 259 6.41 -10.91 10.53
N PRO A 260 6.33 -9.57 10.50
CA PRO A 260 5.08 -8.88 10.22
C PRO A 260 4.70 -8.86 8.73
N ILE A 261 5.46 -9.54 7.86
CA ILE A 261 5.14 -9.73 6.45
C ILE A 261 4.94 -11.24 6.21
N PRO A 262 3.84 -11.67 5.58
CA PRO A 262 3.60 -13.08 5.27
C PRO A 262 4.73 -13.70 4.47
N GLN A 263 5.04 -14.96 4.75
CA GLN A 263 6.18 -15.63 4.13
C GLN A 263 5.99 -15.82 2.62
N SER A 264 4.76 -16.00 2.13
CA SER A 264 4.44 -16.03 0.70
C SER A 264 4.81 -14.74 -0.03
N ILE A 265 4.58 -13.58 0.60
CA ILE A 265 4.99 -12.26 0.09
C ILE A 265 6.50 -12.09 0.23
N ASN A 266 7.09 -12.47 1.36
CA ASN A 266 8.54 -12.42 1.58
C ASN A 266 9.31 -13.29 0.57
N ASN A 267 8.76 -14.46 0.22
CA ASN A 267 9.27 -15.35 -0.81
C ASN A 267 9.18 -14.72 -2.20
N ALA A 268 8.27 -13.77 -2.44
CA ALA A 268 8.23 -13.05 -3.70
C ALA A 268 9.52 -12.22 -3.93
N PHE A 269 10.19 -11.80 -2.85
CA PHE A 269 11.49 -11.12 -2.91
C PHE A 269 12.70 -12.06 -3.07
N SER A 270 12.51 -13.38 -3.07
CA SER A 270 13.61 -14.37 -3.19
C SER A 270 14.22 -14.46 -4.60
N GLY A 271 13.65 -13.78 -5.59
CA GLY A 271 14.12 -13.78 -6.99
C GLY A 271 13.95 -15.09 -7.76
N LEU A 272 13.68 -16.21 -7.11
CA LEU A 272 13.41 -17.51 -7.76
C LEU A 272 12.28 -17.41 -8.78
N ASN A 273 11.26 -16.61 -8.48
CA ASN A 273 10.08 -16.45 -9.33
C ASN A 273 10.19 -15.28 -10.32
N ARG A 274 11.28 -14.50 -10.30
CA ARG A 274 11.44 -13.28 -11.13
C ARG A 274 10.25 -12.31 -11.04
N ASN A 275 9.75 -12.04 -9.83
CA ASN A 275 8.61 -11.15 -9.65
C ASN A 275 8.91 -9.71 -10.07
N THR A 276 7.86 -9.00 -10.52
CA THR A 276 7.84 -7.53 -10.64
C THR A 276 7.23 -6.96 -9.38
N PHE A 277 7.71 -5.79 -8.97
CA PHE A 277 7.08 -5.00 -7.92
C PHE A 277 6.60 -3.69 -8.53
N LEU A 278 5.33 -3.36 -8.32
CA LEU A 278 4.73 -2.12 -8.80
C LEU A 278 4.25 -1.30 -7.61
N PHE A 279 4.83 -0.11 -7.43
CA PHE A 279 4.49 0.83 -6.37
C PHE A 279 3.57 1.91 -6.93
N VAL A 280 2.37 2.02 -6.37
CA VAL A 280 1.35 3.00 -6.75
C VAL A 280 0.90 3.76 -5.51
N GLY A 281 0.93 5.09 -5.57
CA GLY A 281 0.50 5.92 -4.45
C GLY A 281 1.49 5.96 -3.28
N TYR A 282 2.73 5.53 -3.48
CA TYR A 282 3.83 5.69 -2.53
C TYR A 282 4.72 6.84 -2.94
N SER A 283 5.11 7.66 -1.97
CA SER A 283 6.33 8.45 -2.11
C SER A 283 7.50 7.59 -1.67
N LEU A 284 8.58 7.56 -2.44
CA LEU A 284 9.79 6.82 -2.03
C LEU A 284 10.55 7.47 -0.86
N ARG A 285 10.10 8.67 -0.43
CA ARG A 285 10.49 9.27 0.84
C ARG A 285 9.88 8.55 2.04
N ASP A 286 8.83 7.76 1.83
CA ASP A 286 8.19 6.95 2.86
C ASP A 286 9.21 5.98 3.47
N TYR A 287 9.42 6.15 4.78
CA TYR A 287 10.34 5.34 5.55
C TYR A 287 9.89 3.88 5.61
N ASN A 288 8.58 3.62 5.60
CA ASN A 288 8.01 2.28 5.72
C ASN A 288 8.41 1.40 4.54
N LEU A 289 8.36 1.97 3.33
CA LEU A 289 8.78 1.25 2.13
C LEU A 289 10.28 0.92 2.17
N ARG A 290 11.12 1.87 2.60
CA ARG A 290 12.57 1.65 2.77
C ARG A 290 12.85 0.53 3.78
N LEU A 291 12.09 0.51 4.85
CA LEU A 291 12.21 -0.47 5.91
C LEU A 291 11.79 -1.86 5.42
N ILE A 292 10.63 -1.99 4.77
CA ILE A 292 10.16 -3.24 4.13
C ILE A 292 11.23 -3.79 3.20
N PHE A 293 11.87 -2.94 2.39
CA PHE A 293 12.95 -3.40 1.52
C PHE A 293 14.16 -3.88 2.29
N LYS A 294 14.64 -3.09 3.25
CA LYS A 294 15.81 -3.48 4.06
C LYS A 294 15.57 -4.78 4.81
N THR A 295 14.36 -5.02 5.29
CA THR A 295 14.01 -6.23 6.04
C THR A 295 13.76 -7.41 5.11
N ALA A 296 13.06 -7.22 3.99
CA ALA A 296 12.91 -8.25 2.95
C ALA A 296 14.27 -8.66 2.34
N LEU A 297 15.26 -7.76 2.38
CA LEU A 297 16.66 -7.99 1.96
C LEU A 297 17.54 -8.60 3.05
N TRP A 298 17.10 -8.59 4.30
CA TRP A 298 17.93 -8.99 5.42
C TRP A 298 18.34 -10.46 5.29
N LYS A 299 19.65 -10.73 5.36
CA LYS A 299 20.26 -12.06 5.13
C LYS A 299 19.98 -12.68 3.73
N LYS A 300 19.41 -11.94 2.77
CA LYS A 300 19.28 -12.37 1.38
C LYS A 300 20.43 -11.85 0.52
N ASN A 301 20.73 -12.54 -0.58
CA ASN A 301 21.70 -12.07 -1.54
C ASN A 301 21.16 -10.79 -2.22
N VAL A 302 21.86 -9.67 -2.02
CA VAL A 302 21.49 -8.35 -2.55
C VAL A 302 21.42 -8.36 -4.08
N ASP A 303 22.22 -9.18 -4.75
CA ASP A 303 22.25 -9.25 -6.22
C ASP A 303 20.97 -9.88 -6.78
N ILE A 304 20.38 -10.83 -6.06
CA ILE A 304 19.07 -11.40 -6.41
C ILE A 304 18.01 -10.32 -6.40
N PHE A 305 18.00 -9.48 -5.37
CA PHE A 305 17.03 -8.40 -5.28
C PHE A 305 17.28 -7.32 -6.33
N ARG A 306 18.54 -6.97 -6.62
CA ARG A 306 18.88 -6.06 -7.72
C ARG A 306 18.43 -6.58 -9.08
N ALA A 307 18.32 -7.89 -9.25
CA ALA A 307 17.81 -8.51 -10.48
C ALA A 307 16.27 -8.49 -10.60
N LEU A 308 15.53 -8.23 -9.51
CA LEU A 308 14.06 -8.07 -9.56
C LEU A 308 13.69 -6.78 -10.29
N GLN A 309 12.63 -6.82 -11.09
CA GLN A 309 12.08 -5.62 -11.73
C GLN A 309 11.21 -4.84 -10.74
N LYS A 310 11.40 -3.52 -10.67
CA LYS A 310 10.71 -2.64 -9.72
C LYS A 310 10.32 -1.37 -10.42
N TRP A 311 9.03 -1.04 -10.36
CA TRP A 311 8.43 0.11 -10.99
C TRP A 311 7.78 0.98 -9.94
N SER A 312 8.05 2.29 -9.97
CA SER A 312 7.37 3.27 -9.13
C SER A 312 6.68 4.31 -10.01
N ILE A 313 5.40 4.55 -9.74
CA ILE A 313 4.66 5.65 -10.34
C ILE A 313 4.63 6.79 -9.31
N ASP A 314 5.41 7.83 -9.57
CA ASP A 314 5.57 8.98 -8.69
C ASP A 314 5.64 10.23 -9.55
N MET A 315 4.68 11.15 -9.38
CA MET A 315 4.60 12.37 -10.19
C MET A 315 5.82 13.28 -10.00
N LYS A 316 6.43 13.26 -8.81
CA LYS A 316 7.57 14.13 -8.50
C LYS A 316 8.46 13.47 -7.45
N PRO A 317 9.21 12.42 -7.83
CA PRO A 317 10.11 11.75 -6.92
C PRO A 317 11.19 12.73 -6.44
N ASP A 318 11.58 12.60 -5.17
CA ASP A 318 12.74 13.33 -4.65
C ASP A 318 14.00 12.84 -5.38
N GLU A 319 14.73 13.76 -6.03
CA GLU A 319 15.86 13.42 -6.89
C GLU A 319 16.99 12.68 -6.14
N VAL A 320 17.23 13.00 -4.87
CA VAL A 320 18.26 12.31 -4.08
C VAL A 320 17.82 10.87 -3.82
N ILE A 321 16.56 10.69 -3.41
CA ILE A 321 15.99 9.37 -3.14
C ILE A 321 15.93 8.54 -4.42
N LYS A 322 15.43 9.12 -5.52
CA LYS A 322 15.38 8.50 -6.85
C LYS A 322 16.74 7.97 -7.27
N ASN A 323 17.79 8.79 -7.16
CA ASN A 323 19.15 8.39 -7.51
C ASN A 323 19.66 7.22 -6.66
N ILE A 324 19.36 7.20 -5.35
CA ILE A 324 19.70 6.07 -4.46
C ILE A 324 18.98 4.80 -4.95
N TYR A 325 17.68 4.87 -5.24
CA TYR A 325 16.90 3.71 -5.65
C TYR A 325 17.28 3.17 -7.05
N ILE A 326 17.58 4.05 -8.00
CA ILE A 326 18.09 3.65 -9.32
C ILE A 326 19.45 2.96 -9.16
N ARG A 327 20.38 3.58 -8.43
CA ARG A 327 21.75 3.08 -8.29
C ARG A 327 21.80 1.76 -7.53
N ASP A 328 21.17 1.71 -6.37
CA ASP A 328 21.37 0.65 -5.38
C ASP A 328 20.36 -0.51 -5.56
N TYR A 329 19.18 -0.23 -6.10
CA TYR A 329 18.05 -1.17 -6.17
C TYR A 329 17.43 -1.36 -7.57
N LYS A 330 17.94 -0.67 -8.60
CA LYS A 330 17.52 -0.78 -10.01
C LYS A 330 16.03 -0.53 -10.24
N PHE A 331 15.51 0.53 -9.64
CA PHE A 331 14.14 0.97 -9.89
C PHE A 331 14.00 1.67 -11.25
N SER A 332 12.86 1.42 -11.91
CA SER A 332 12.33 2.23 -12.99
C SER A 332 11.29 3.20 -12.43
N PHE A 333 11.39 4.47 -12.80
CA PHE A 333 10.50 5.54 -12.34
C PHE A 333 9.67 6.04 -13.51
N ILE A 334 8.36 6.02 -13.33
CA ILE A 334 7.40 6.63 -14.25
C ILE A 334 6.98 7.94 -13.60
N GLU A 335 7.54 9.04 -14.10
CA GLU A 335 7.34 10.39 -13.57
C GLU A 335 6.06 11.01 -14.13
N ASP A 336 4.94 10.48 -13.66
CA ASP A 336 3.62 10.94 -14.04
C ASP A 336 2.60 10.68 -12.92
N ASP A 337 1.41 11.22 -13.10
CA ASP A 337 0.33 10.97 -12.16
C ASP A 337 -0.39 9.63 -12.45
N ILE A 338 -1.02 9.07 -11.41
CA ILE A 338 -1.71 7.79 -11.50
C ILE A 338 -2.95 7.83 -12.40
N TRP A 339 -3.57 9.00 -12.58
CA TRP A 339 -4.75 9.20 -13.43
C TRP A 339 -4.43 9.30 -14.90
N SER A 340 -3.16 9.45 -15.27
CA SER A 340 -2.69 9.27 -16.66
C SER A 340 -2.15 7.86 -16.87
N THR A 341 -1.44 7.35 -15.86
CA THR A 341 -0.71 6.09 -15.93
C THR A 341 -1.61 4.86 -15.88
N VAL A 342 -2.50 4.75 -14.90
CA VAL A 342 -3.33 3.56 -14.70
C VAL A 342 -4.31 3.34 -15.86
N PRO A 343 -5.01 4.37 -16.40
CA PRO A 343 -5.83 4.16 -17.59
C PRO A 343 -5.02 3.67 -18.79
N TYR A 344 -3.80 4.18 -18.98
CA TYR A 344 -2.91 3.72 -20.07
C TYR A 344 -2.57 2.24 -19.89
N LEU A 345 -2.10 1.85 -18.70
CA LEU A 345 -1.80 0.46 -18.40
C LEU A 345 -3.03 -0.44 -18.60
N TYR A 346 -4.18 -0.01 -18.10
CA TYR A 346 -5.43 -0.75 -18.25
C TYR A 346 -5.80 -0.95 -19.72
N LYS A 347 -5.71 0.10 -20.53
CA LYS A 347 -6.00 0.02 -21.97
C LYS A 347 -5.04 -0.88 -22.72
N GLU A 348 -3.75 -0.80 -22.43
CA GLU A 348 -2.75 -1.70 -23.05
C GLU A 348 -3.00 -3.17 -22.69
N MET A 349 -3.44 -3.44 -21.46
CA MET A 349 -3.69 -4.80 -20.99
C MET A 349 -4.99 -5.40 -21.52
N PHE A 350 -6.07 -4.61 -21.53
CA PHE A 350 -7.42 -5.11 -21.83
C PHE A 350 -7.96 -4.68 -23.20
N GLY A 351 -7.29 -3.77 -23.90
CA GLY A 351 -7.75 -3.22 -25.19
C GLY A 351 -9.01 -2.35 -25.09
N LYS A 352 -9.42 -1.96 -23.89
CA LYS A 352 -10.61 -1.15 -23.59
C LYS A 352 -10.30 -0.07 -22.56
N GLU A 353 -11.14 0.96 -22.50
CA GLU A 353 -11.02 2.00 -21.47
C GLU A 353 -11.37 1.44 -20.08
N MET A 354 -10.77 2.03 -19.04
CA MET A 354 -11.02 1.65 -17.66
C MET A 354 -12.45 2.03 -17.21
N PRO A 355 -13.02 1.34 -16.20
CA PRO A 355 -14.29 1.75 -15.61
C PRO A 355 -14.17 3.14 -14.94
N LEU A 356 -15.17 3.99 -15.14
CA LEU A 356 -15.31 5.31 -14.48
C LEU A 356 -16.27 5.26 -13.29
#